data_AF-A0A2I0L4I1-F1
#
_entry.id   AF-A0A2I0L4I1-F1
#
_cell.length_a   1.000
_cell.length_b   1.000
_cell.length_c   1.000
_cell.angle_alpha   90.00
_cell.angle_beta   90.00
_cell.angle_gamma   90.00
#
_symmetry.space_group_name_H-M   'P 1'
#
loop_
_entity.id
_entity.type
_entity.pdbx_description
1 polymer ?
#
loop_
_entity_poly.entity_id
_entity_poly.type
_entity_poly.pdbx_seq_one_letter_code
_entity_poly.pdbx_strand_id
1 'polypeptide(L)'
;MARNYVRENVPLSRFGVLVAQLESIVASAAQQPPDPLLCFDLLSDLISAIDEEPKCEDALYSLLTLGAKRPIRHLASIAMARIISKGDGISIYSRASSLQGFLSDGKRSEPQRVAGAAQCLGELYRHFGRKITSGLLETTSIVAKLMKFNEDFVRKEALLMLQNALEGSGGCAAFNAYVEAFRVITRYAVGDKSFVVRIAGARCLRAFANIGGPGLGVAELDTSASLSVKALEDPISSVRDAFAEALGLLLALGLNPEAQVQPRGKGPAPVAKQIEGGLQRHLILPFTRASAPRSKDIRISITLSWVFFLQAIHLKYLHPDSELQSYSIMVMDMLHSENSNDAHAMACVLYILRVGITNQMTEPTQRSFLVFLGRKVC
;
A
#
# COMPACT_ATOMS: atom_id res chain seq x y z
N MET A 1 26.40 -35.81 -50.31
CA MET A 1 26.15 -34.36 -50.48
C MET A 1 25.23 -33.89 -49.37
N ALA A 2 25.79 -33.30 -48.32
CA ALA A 2 25.03 -32.68 -47.25
C ALA A 2 24.55 -31.30 -47.73
N ARG A 3 23.23 -31.10 -47.79
CA ARG A 3 22.63 -29.78 -48.06
C ARG A 3 22.80 -28.91 -46.82
N ASN A 4 23.66 -27.91 -46.92
CA ASN A 4 23.67 -26.76 -46.02
C ASN A 4 22.33 -26.03 -46.16
N TYR A 5 21.46 -26.18 -45.16
CA TYR A 5 20.36 -25.24 -44.97
C TYR A 5 20.96 -23.95 -44.44
N VAL A 6 21.14 -22.98 -45.34
CA VAL A 6 21.35 -21.58 -45.00
C VAL A 6 20.14 -21.15 -44.16
N ARG A 7 20.38 -20.73 -42.91
CA ARG A 7 19.36 -20.05 -42.10
C ARG A 7 18.93 -18.81 -42.88
N GLU A 8 17.72 -18.82 -43.42
CA GLU A 8 17.10 -17.64 -44.00
C GLU A 8 17.04 -16.54 -42.94
N ASN A 9 17.50 -15.34 -43.31
CA ASN A 9 17.37 -14.11 -42.51
C ASN A 9 15.89 -13.74 -42.42
N VAL A 10 15.17 -14.33 -41.47
CA VAL A 10 13.85 -13.84 -41.09
C VAL A 10 14.06 -12.46 -40.45
N PRO A 11 13.45 -11.37 -40.95
CA PRO A 11 13.55 -10.07 -40.32
C PRO A 11 13.03 -10.17 -38.88
N LEU A 12 13.85 -9.74 -37.91
CA LEU A 12 13.46 -9.70 -36.50
C LEU A 12 12.14 -8.93 -36.37
N SER A 13 11.20 -9.48 -35.61
CA SER A 13 9.99 -8.76 -35.19
C SER A 13 10.38 -7.44 -34.54
N ARG A 14 9.46 -6.46 -34.50
CA ARG A 14 9.71 -5.18 -33.82
C ARG A 14 10.13 -5.48 -32.37
N PHE A 15 9.44 -6.41 -31.71
CA PHE A 15 9.83 -6.88 -30.38
C PHE A 15 11.27 -7.43 -30.35
N GLY A 16 11.65 -8.32 -31.27
CA GLY A 16 12.99 -8.90 -31.32
C GLY A 16 14.11 -7.86 -31.47
N VAL A 17 13.88 -6.79 -32.24
CA VAL A 17 14.84 -5.67 -32.36
C VAL A 17 15.00 -4.94 -31.03
N LEU A 18 13.90 -4.65 -30.33
CA LEU A 18 13.93 -3.94 -29.04
C LEU A 18 14.62 -4.78 -27.96
N VAL A 19 14.41 -6.11 -27.96
CA VAL A 19 15.11 -7.02 -27.05
C VAL A 19 16.61 -7.04 -27.32
N ALA A 20 17.03 -7.16 -28.58
CA ALA A 20 18.45 -7.14 -28.94
C ALA A 20 19.14 -5.82 -28.53
N GLN A 21 18.45 -4.69 -28.67
CA GLN A 21 18.95 -3.39 -28.19
C GLN A 21 19.09 -3.37 -26.66
N LEU A 22 18.12 -3.89 -25.92
CA LEU A 22 18.17 -3.96 -24.47
C LEU A 22 19.34 -4.86 -24.00
N GLU A 23 19.50 -6.03 -24.61
CA GLU A 23 20.60 -6.95 -24.33
C GLU A 23 21.96 -6.30 -24.62
N SER A 24 22.08 -5.57 -25.73
CA SER A 24 23.29 -4.83 -26.08
C SER A 24 23.64 -3.77 -25.02
N ILE A 25 22.65 -2.99 -24.58
CA ILE A 25 22.84 -1.97 -23.54
C ILE A 25 23.34 -2.63 -22.25
N VAL A 26 22.68 -3.69 -21.82
CA VAL A 26 23.05 -4.44 -20.61
C VAL A 26 24.46 -5.02 -20.72
N ALA A 27 24.83 -5.60 -21.86
CA ALA A 27 26.14 -6.19 -22.08
C ALA A 27 27.27 -5.15 -22.01
N SER A 28 27.03 -3.93 -22.52
CA SER A 28 27.98 -2.82 -22.48
C SER A 28 28.07 -2.08 -21.14
N ALA A 29 27.19 -2.39 -20.18
CA ALA A 29 27.02 -1.62 -18.95
C ALA A 29 28.27 -1.59 -18.06
N ALA A 30 29.17 -2.58 -18.20
CA ALA A 30 30.44 -2.61 -17.48
C ALA A 30 31.43 -1.55 -17.98
N GLN A 31 31.36 -1.17 -19.25
CA GLN A 31 32.22 -0.17 -19.88
C GLN A 31 31.58 1.21 -19.90
N GLN A 32 30.28 1.27 -20.18
CA GLN A 32 29.53 2.52 -20.29
C GLN A 32 28.19 2.42 -19.56
N PRO A 33 27.87 3.32 -18.61
CA PRO A 33 26.58 3.29 -17.95
C PRO A 33 25.45 3.51 -18.97
N PRO A 34 24.32 2.77 -18.86
CA PRO A 34 23.19 2.91 -19.77
C PRO A 34 22.67 4.36 -19.83
N ASP A 35 22.46 4.87 -21.06
CA ASP A 35 21.87 6.20 -21.24
C ASP A 35 20.39 6.20 -20.77
N PRO A 36 20.01 7.08 -19.83
CA PRO A 36 18.66 7.06 -19.27
C PRO A 36 17.55 7.40 -20.26
N LEU A 37 17.78 8.23 -21.28
CA LEU A 37 16.74 8.58 -22.24
C LEU A 37 16.55 7.43 -23.23
N LEU A 38 17.64 6.89 -23.75
CA LEU A 38 17.61 5.72 -24.62
C LEU A 38 16.91 4.54 -23.94
N CYS A 39 17.26 4.23 -22.68
CA CYS A 39 16.59 3.17 -21.94
C CYS A 39 15.10 3.47 -21.70
N PHE A 40 14.71 4.72 -21.53
CA PHE A 40 13.31 5.10 -21.32
C PHE A 40 12.48 4.86 -22.58
N ASP A 41 12.96 5.36 -23.72
CA ASP A 41 12.29 5.21 -25.01
C ASP A 41 12.21 3.73 -25.39
N LEU A 42 13.32 3.00 -25.26
CA LEU A 42 13.39 1.57 -25.54
C LEU A 42 12.40 0.76 -24.70
N LEU A 43 12.34 1.00 -23.38
CA LEU A 43 11.41 0.28 -22.51
C LEU A 43 9.94 0.65 -22.80
N SER A 44 9.66 1.89 -23.19
CA SER A 44 8.31 2.34 -23.55
C SER A 44 7.83 1.67 -24.84
N ASP A 45 8.71 1.59 -25.84
CA ASP A 45 8.46 0.86 -27.07
C ASP A 45 8.32 -0.65 -26.82
N LEU A 46 9.18 -1.22 -25.98
CA LEU A 46 9.13 -2.63 -25.61
C LEU A 46 7.77 -2.95 -24.99
N ILE A 47 7.33 -2.17 -24.00
CA ILE A 47 6.03 -2.34 -23.33
C ILE A 47 4.85 -2.32 -24.31
N SER A 48 4.96 -1.57 -25.40
CA SER A 48 3.94 -1.43 -26.45
C SER A 48 3.98 -2.57 -27.47
N ALA A 49 5.09 -3.32 -27.55
CA ALA A 49 5.29 -4.41 -28.50
C ALA A 49 5.20 -5.83 -27.87
N ILE A 50 4.97 -5.95 -26.55
CA ILE A 50 4.95 -7.24 -25.81
C ILE A 50 3.94 -8.26 -26.37
N ASP A 51 2.90 -7.82 -27.08
CA ASP A 51 1.91 -8.74 -27.66
C ASP A 51 2.46 -9.61 -28.81
N GLU A 52 3.65 -9.32 -29.33
CA GLU A 52 4.28 -10.07 -30.42
C GLU A 52 4.95 -11.36 -29.93
N GLU A 53 5.82 -11.31 -28.91
CA GLU A 53 6.48 -12.47 -28.27
C GLU A 53 6.97 -12.14 -26.84
N PRO A 54 6.79 -12.98 -25.80
CA PRO A 54 7.14 -12.62 -24.41
C PRO A 54 8.47 -13.23 -23.92
N LYS A 55 9.63 -12.82 -24.49
CA LYS A 55 10.95 -13.33 -24.05
C LYS A 55 12.03 -12.25 -23.97
N CYS A 56 12.21 -11.64 -22.80
CA CYS A 56 13.42 -10.86 -22.45
C CYS A 56 13.60 -10.63 -20.94
N GLU A 57 13.10 -11.54 -20.10
CA GLU A 57 13.13 -11.37 -18.64
C GLU A 57 14.55 -11.18 -18.09
N ASP A 58 15.54 -11.90 -18.63
CA ASP A 58 16.93 -11.83 -18.14
C ASP A 58 17.60 -10.49 -18.44
N ALA A 59 17.31 -9.91 -19.61
CA ALA A 59 17.79 -8.57 -19.97
C ALA A 59 17.19 -7.50 -19.05
N LEU A 60 15.89 -7.59 -18.75
CA LEU A 60 15.22 -6.70 -17.79
C LEU A 60 15.75 -6.87 -16.37
N TYR A 61 15.95 -8.11 -15.92
CA TYR A 61 16.53 -8.41 -14.61
C TYR A 61 17.94 -7.83 -14.48
N SER A 62 18.75 -7.98 -15.51
CA SER A 62 20.10 -7.41 -15.55
C SER A 62 20.06 -5.88 -15.52
N LEU A 63 19.18 -5.23 -16.29
CA LEU A 63 19.00 -3.77 -16.24
C LEU A 63 18.63 -3.27 -14.84
N LEU A 64 17.74 -3.99 -14.14
CA LEU A 64 17.35 -3.65 -12.77
C LEU A 64 18.51 -3.78 -11.79
N THR A 65 19.29 -4.86 -11.90
CA THR A 65 20.44 -5.13 -11.02
C THR A 65 21.67 -4.27 -11.37
N LEU A 66 21.69 -3.57 -12.51
CA LEU A 66 22.69 -2.54 -12.80
C LEU A 66 22.49 -1.25 -11.99
N GLY A 67 21.30 -1.04 -11.42
CA GLY A 67 21.01 0.13 -10.58
C GLY A 67 20.49 1.33 -11.36
N ALA A 68 19.64 1.08 -12.35
CA ALA A 68 19.02 2.12 -13.16
C ALA A 68 18.19 3.12 -12.31
N LYS A 69 18.14 4.38 -12.79
CA LYS A 69 17.36 5.46 -12.14
C LYS A 69 15.86 5.16 -12.17
N ARG A 70 15.11 5.83 -11.28
CA ARG A 70 13.70 5.53 -10.97
C ARG A 70 12.77 5.37 -12.18
N PRO A 71 12.79 6.25 -13.21
CA PRO A 71 11.92 6.08 -14.37
C PRO A 71 12.18 4.76 -15.11
N ILE A 72 13.46 4.41 -15.28
CA ILE A 72 13.91 3.21 -15.99
C ILE A 72 13.55 1.94 -15.22
N ARG A 73 13.90 1.85 -13.93
CA ARG A 73 13.55 0.67 -13.13
C ARG A 73 12.04 0.49 -13.00
N HIS A 74 11.26 1.58 -13.03
CA HIS A 74 9.80 1.49 -13.01
C HIS A 74 9.25 0.86 -14.29
N LEU A 75 9.67 1.37 -15.46
CA LEU A 75 9.28 0.80 -16.75
C LEU A 75 9.77 -0.65 -16.90
N ALA A 76 11.01 -0.95 -16.50
CA ALA A 76 11.54 -2.31 -16.54
C ALA A 76 10.73 -3.28 -15.65
N SER A 77 10.28 -2.82 -14.48
CA SER A 77 9.42 -3.61 -13.59
C SER A 77 8.05 -3.87 -14.23
N ILE A 78 7.44 -2.86 -14.86
CA ILE A 78 6.16 -3.02 -15.58
C ILE A 78 6.32 -3.98 -16.77
N ALA A 79 7.39 -3.83 -17.55
CA ALA A 79 7.70 -4.71 -18.67
C ALA A 79 7.86 -6.16 -18.20
N MET A 80 8.59 -6.37 -17.10
CA MET A 80 8.76 -7.70 -16.49
C MET A 80 7.40 -8.32 -16.14
N ALA A 81 6.52 -7.58 -15.45
CA ALA A 81 5.21 -8.09 -15.08
C ALA A 81 4.32 -8.39 -16.29
N ARG A 82 4.36 -7.56 -17.34
CA ARG A 82 3.61 -7.78 -18.58
C ARG A 82 4.11 -9.01 -19.34
N ILE A 83 5.42 -9.20 -19.46
CA ILE A 83 6.03 -10.37 -20.10
C ILE A 83 5.62 -11.64 -19.36
N ILE A 84 5.77 -11.68 -18.03
CA ILE A 84 5.36 -12.84 -17.22
C ILE A 84 3.85 -13.09 -17.33
N SER A 85 3.02 -12.05 -17.49
CA SER A 85 1.57 -12.20 -17.67
C SER A 85 1.19 -12.90 -18.98
N LYS A 86 2.03 -12.76 -20.01
CA LYS A 86 1.83 -13.31 -21.35
C LYS A 86 2.56 -14.64 -21.57
N GLY A 87 3.65 -14.87 -20.84
CA GLY A 87 4.43 -16.10 -20.87
C GLY A 87 3.85 -17.23 -20.02
N ASP A 88 4.65 -18.28 -19.84
CA ASP A 88 4.27 -19.43 -19.03
C ASP A 88 4.26 -19.07 -17.54
N GLY A 89 3.19 -19.44 -16.84
CA GLY A 89 2.99 -19.13 -15.42
C GLY A 89 4.02 -19.73 -14.45
N ILE A 90 4.99 -20.51 -14.92
CA ILE A 90 6.13 -21.02 -14.14
C ILE A 90 7.19 -19.92 -13.93
N SER A 91 7.34 -18.98 -14.88
CA SER A 91 8.43 -17.99 -14.84
C SER A 91 8.36 -17.05 -13.63
N ILE A 92 7.15 -16.80 -13.11
CA ILE A 92 6.95 -15.96 -11.92
C ILE A 92 7.67 -16.49 -10.67
N TYR A 93 7.63 -17.80 -10.41
CA TYR A 93 8.23 -18.38 -9.20
C TYR A 93 9.75 -18.25 -9.25
N SER A 94 10.33 -18.59 -10.40
CA SER A 94 11.77 -18.45 -10.63
C SER A 94 12.21 -17.00 -10.50
N ARG A 95 11.52 -16.06 -11.15
CA ARG A 95 11.91 -14.65 -11.14
C ARG A 95 11.76 -14.02 -9.76
N ALA A 96 10.67 -14.31 -9.03
CA ALA A 96 10.49 -13.84 -7.67
C ALA A 96 11.60 -14.35 -6.75
N SER A 97 11.93 -15.64 -6.84
CA SER A 97 13.02 -16.25 -6.05
C SER A 97 14.39 -15.64 -6.39
N SER A 98 14.70 -15.40 -7.66
CA SER A 98 15.96 -14.73 -8.05
C SER A 98 16.06 -13.31 -7.49
N LEU A 99 14.98 -12.53 -7.52
CA LEU A 99 14.95 -11.18 -6.93
C LEU A 99 15.08 -11.23 -5.41
N GLN A 100 14.43 -12.18 -4.74
CA GLN A 100 14.56 -12.38 -3.30
C GLN A 100 16.01 -12.75 -2.93
N GLY A 101 16.63 -13.69 -3.64
CA GLY A 101 18.05 -14.04 -3.45
C GLY A 101 18.97 -12.83 -3.61
N PHE A 102 18.81 -12.06 -4.68
CA PHE A 102 19.59 -10.84 -4.91
C PHE A 102 19.46 -9.82 -3.77
N LEU A 103 18.23 -9.61 -3.26
CA LEU A 103 17.98 -8.68 -2.17
C LEU A 103 18.51 -9.20 -0.81
N SER A 104 18.40 -10.50 -0.58
CA SER A 104 18.93 -11.22 0.59
C SER A 104 20.46 -11.11 0.66
N ASP A 105 21.15 -11.18 -0.48
CA ASP A 105 22.62 -11.06 -0.58
C ASP A 105 23.10 -9.61 -0.76
N GLY A 106 22.21 -8.70 -1.15
CA GLY A 106 22.54 -7.32 -1.52
C GLY A 106 23.35 -6.57 -0.46
N LYS A 107 24.42 -5.90 -0.90
CA LYS A 107 25.30 -5.07 -0.06
C LYS A 107 24.73 -3.67 0.13
N ARG A 108 24.97 -3.07 1.30
CA ARG A 108 24.53 -1.69 1.59
C ARG A 108 25.19 -0.62 0.72
N SER A 109 26.33 -0.94 0.10
CA SER A 109 27.05 -0.05 -0.83
C SER A 109 26.35 0.12 -2.19
N GLU A 110 25.29 -0.63 -2.49
CA GLU A 110 24.65 -0.66 -3.81
C GLU A 110 23.16 -0.25 -3.78
N PRO A 111 22.82 0.94 -3.25
CA PRO A 111 21.45 1.30 -2.93
C PRO A 111 20.54 1.38 -4.16
N GLN A 112 21.05 1.79 -5.34
CA GLN A 112 20.24 1.85 -6.56
C GLN A 112 19.86 0.47 -7.09
N ARG A 113 20.77 -0.51 -7.00
CA ARG A 113 20.53 -1.88 -7.47
C ARG A 113 19.48 -2.57 -6.61
N VAL A 114 19.62 -2.42 -5.29
CA VAL A 114 18.67 -2.92 -4.30
C VAL A 114 17.30 -2.28 -4.48
N ALA A 115 17.23 -0.96 -4.70
CA ALA A 115 15.96 -0.27 -4.99
C ALA A 115 15.29 -0.77 -6.28
N GLY A 116 16.07 -1.03 -7.33
CA GLY A 116 15.58 -1.62 -8.58
C GLY A 116 14.97 -3.00 -8.39
N ALA A 117 15.70 -3.90 -7.73
CA ALA A 117 15.21 -5.25 -7.45
C ALA A 117 13.98 -5.26 -6.53
N ALA A 118 13.95 -4.42 -5.48
CA ALA A 118 12.81 -4.31 -4.57
C ALA A 118 11.56 -3.79 -5.30
N GLN A 119 11.72 -2.78 -6.17
CA GLN A 119 10.61 -2.25 -6.97
C GLN A 119 10.04 -3.31 -7.92
N CYS A 120 10.90 -4.08 -8.60
CA CYS A 120 10.47 -5.16 -9.47
C CYS A 120 9.74 -6.25 -8.71
N LEU A 121 10.29 -6.72 -7.58
CA LEU A 121 9.63 -7.73 -6.76
C LEU A 121 8.26 -7.24 -6.24
N GLY A 122 8.16 -5.97 -5.84
CA GLY A 122 6.90 -5.35 -5.47
C GLY A 122 5.89 -5.35 -6.63
N GLU A 123 6.32 -5.01 -7.83
CA GLU A 123 5.49 -5.05 -9.04
C GLU A 123 5.02 -6.48 -9.35
N LEU A 124 5.87 -7.48 -9.20
CA LEU A 124 5.48 -8.89 -9.36
C LEU A 124 4.43 -9.32 -8.32
N TYR A 125 4.58 -8.92 -7.07
CA TYR A 125 3.55 -9.17 -6.05
C TYR A 125 2.22 -8.51 -6.40
N ARG A 126 2.24 -7.29 -6.94
CA ARG A 126 1.03 -6.55 -7.31
C ARG A 126 0.16 -7.32 -8.32
N HIS A 127 0.79 -7.99 -9.28
CA HIS A 127 0.07 -8.75 -10.32
C HIS A 127 -0.14 -10.22 -9.98
N PHE A 128 0.81 -10.83 -9.28
CA PHE A 128 0.86 -12.28 -9.09
C PHE A 128 0.90 -12.73 -7.64
N GLY A 129 0.69 -11.83 -6.67
CA GLY A 129 0.90 -12.11 -5.24
C GLY A 129 0.16 -13.35 -4.73
N ARG A 130 -1.06 -13.62 -5.22
CA ARG A 130 -1.82 -14.85 -4.90
C ARG A 130 -1.12 -16.15 -5.32
N LYS A 131 -0.24 -16.11 -6.33
CA LYS A 131 0.54 -17.27 -6.79
C LYS A 131 1.81 -17.46 -5.95
N ILE A 132 2.43 -16.37 -5.50
CA ILE A 132 3.74 -16.36 -4.81
C ILE A 132 3.63 -16.08 -3.30
N THR A 133 2.51 -16.43 -2.67
CA THR A 133 2.28 -16.20 -1.23
C THR A 133 3.30 -16.90 -0.33
N SER A 134 3.92 -17.99 -0.79
CA SER A 134 4.97 -18.71 -0.07
C SER A 134 6.23 -17.87 0.16
N GLY A 135 6.50 -16.90 -0.71
CA GLY A 135 7.66 -16.00 -0.59
C GLY A 135 7.48 -14.85 0.40
N LEU A 136 6.26 -14.60 0.90
CA LEU A 136 5.96 -13.36 1.65
C LEU A 136 6.80 -13.22 2.93
N LEU A 137 7.08 -14.32 3.63
CA LEU A 137 7.89 -14.30 4.86
C LEU A 137 9.34 -13.86 4.56
N GLU A 138 9.92 -14.40 3.50
CA GLU A 138 11.26 -14.02 3.05
C GLU A 138 11.27 -12.56 2.59
N THR A 139 10.28 -12.14 1.80
CA THR A 139 10.13 -10.73 1.38
C THR A 139 10.04 -9.80 2.58
N THR A 140 9.32 -10.18 3.63
CA THR A 140 9.22 -9.37 4.85
C THR A 140 10.57 -9.28 5.58
N SER A 141 11.32 -10.38 5.63
CA SER A 141 12.67 -10.42 6.22
C SER A 141 13.64 -9.52 5.44
N ILE A 142 13.53 -9.52 4.11
CA ILE A 142 14.23 -8.59 3.22
C ILE A 142 13.86 -7.14 3.56
N VAL A 143 12.58 -6.81 3.72
CA VAL A 143 12.15 -5.44 4.10
C VAL A 143 12.83 -5.01 5.41
N ALA A 144 12.87 -5.88 6.43
CA ALA A 144 13.54 -5.59 7.70
C ALA A 144 15.04 -5.26 7.52
N LYS A 145 15.72 -5.91 6.57
CA LYS A 145 17.11 -5.61 6.18
C LYS A 145 17.20 -4.26 5.47
N LEU A 146 16.32 -4.00 4.50
CA LEU A 146 16.31 -2.76 3.70
C LEU A 146 15.98 -1.52 4.53
N MET A 147 15.16 -1.66 5.57
CA MET A 147 14.87 -0.57 6.51
C MET A 147 16.10 -0.07 7.28
N LYS A 148 17.25 -0.75 7.21
CA LYS A 148 18.51 -0.34 7.84
C LYS A 148 19.44 0.47 6.91
N PHE A 149 19.01 0.77 5.68
CA PHE A 149 19.76 1.66 4.77
C PHE A 149 19.69 3.11 5.23
N ASN A 150 20.70 3.92 4.88
CA ASN A 150 20.72 5.35 5.18
C ASN A 150 19.85 6.14 4.21
N GLU A 151 19.79 5.65 2.97
CA GLU A 151 19.06 6.18 1.84
C GLU A 151 17.56 5.97 2.05
N ASP A 152 16.83 7.07 2.19
CA ASP A 152 15.39 7.03 2.40
C ASP A 152 14.62 6.46 1.21
N PHE A 153 15.12 6.65 -0.02
CA PHE A 153 14.52 6.04 -1.20
C PHE A 153 14.59 4.51 -1.16
N VAL A 154 15.62 3.91 -0.57
CA VAL A 154 15.70 2.44 -0.42
C VAL A 154 14.67 1.96 0.61
N ARG A 155 14.60 2.63 1.76
CA ARG A 155 13.59 2.32 2.80
C ARG A 155 12.16 2.49 2.28
N LYS A 156 11.92 3.52 1.48
CA LYS A 156 10.65 3.75 0.79
C LYS A 156 10.32 2.63 -0.19
N GLU A 157 11.22 2.26 -1.10
CA GLU A 157 10.95 1.17 -2.07
C GLU A 157 10.76 -0.17 -1.36
N ALA A 158 11.43 -0.42 -0.22
CA ALA A 158 11.18 -1.58 0.62
C ALA A 158 9.74 -1.64 1.16
N LEU A 159 9.22 -0.51 1.65
CA LEU A 159 7.83 -0.44 2.12
C LEU A 159 6.82 -0.49 0.98
N LEU A 160 7.12 0.07 -0.19
CA LEU A 160 6.26 -0.09 -1.38
C LEU A 160 6.22 -1.54 -1.86
N MET A 161 7.37 -2.24 -1.82
CA MET A 161 7.43 -3.68 -2.07
C MET A 161 6.56 -4.44 -1.07
N LEU A 162 6.65 -4.12 0.23
CA LEU A 162 5.81 -4.73 1.25
C LEU A 162 4.32 -4.45 1.03
N GLN A 163 3.96 -3.21 0.72
CA GLN A 163 2.58 -2.81 0.44
C GLN A 163 1.98 -3.67 -0.69
N ASN A 164 2.68 -3.74 -1.83
CA ASN A 164 2.23 -4.54 -2.97
C ASN A 164 2.19 -6.05 -2.62
N ALA A 165 3.12 -6.53 -1.80
CA ALA A 165 3.14 -7.91 -1.32
C ALA A 165 1.94 -8.25 -0.44
N LEU A 166 1.56 -7.34 0.47
CA LEU A 166 0.37 -7.47 1.31
C LEU A 166 -0.90 -7.48 0.47
N GLU A 167 -1.11 -6.44 -0.34
CA GLU A 167 -2.30 -6.27 -1.20
C GLU A 167 -2.42 -7.43 -2.20
N GLY A 168 -1.34 -7.76 -2.91
CA GLY A 168 -1.31 -8.83 -3.90
C GLY A 168 -1.52 -10.22 -3.32
N SER A 169 -1.09 -10.46 -2.08
CA SER A 169 -1.31 -11.75 -1.39
C SER A 169 -2.73 -11.92 -0.86
N GLY A 170 -3.47 -10.82 -0.66
CA GLY A 170 -4.89 -10.84 -0.28
C GLY A 170 -5.23 -11.66 0.97
N GLY A 171 -4.39 -11.60 2.01
CA GLY A 171 -4.59 -12.33 3.27
C GLY A 171 -4.33 -13.84 3.24
N CYS A 172 -3.89 -14.40 2.11
CA CYS A 172 -3.76 -15.85 1.93
C CYS A 172 -2.39 -16.44 2.31
N ALA A 173 -1.43 -15.63 2.75
CA ALA A 173 -0.08 -16.08 3.10
C ALA A 173 0.00 -16.64 4.53
N ALA A 174 1.20 -17.07 4.93
CA ALA A 174 1.46 -17.63 6.24
C ALA A 174 1.30 -16.59 7.37
N PHE A 175 0.70 -16.99 8.50
CA PHE A 175 0.49 -16.12 9.69
C PHE A 175 1.75 -15.35 10.10
N ASN A 176 2.89 -16.03 10.19
CA ASN A 176 4.16 -15.43 10.62
C ASN A 176 4.67 -14.33 9.67
N ALA A 177 4.35 -14.41 8.38
CA ALA A 177 4.72 -13.37 7.42
C ALA A 177 4.02 -12.04 7.75
N TYR A 178 2.74 -12.11 8.11
CA TYR A 178 1.97 -10.93 8.47
C TYR A 178 2.36 -10.34 9.81
N VAL A 179 2.57 -11.19 10.83
CA VAL A 179 3.05 -10.72 12.14
C VAL A 179 4.40 -10.02 12.02
N GLU A 180 5.32 -10.61 11.26
CA GLU A 180 6.63 -10.01 11.02
C GLU A 180 6.52 -8.70 10.22
N ALA A 181 5.62 -8.63 9.23
CA ALA A 181 5.40 -7.42 8.42
C ALA A 181 4.87 -6.28 9.29
N PHE A 182 3.89 -6.57 10.14
CA PHE A 182 3.37 -5.62 11.11
C PHE A 182 4.46 -5.12 12.07
N ARG A 183 5.29 -6.05 12.58
CA ARG A 183 6.42 -5.71 13.45
C ARG A 183 7.44 -4.80 12.78
N VAL A 184 7.73 -5.01 11.49
CA VAL A 184 8.65 -4.16 10.72
C VAL A 184 8.09 -2.75 10.54
N ILE A 185 6.80 -2.63 10.18
CA ILE A 185 6.13 -1.34 9.97
C ILE A 185 6.13 -0.51 11.26
N THR A 186 5.65 -1.09 12.35
CA THR A 186 5.53 -0.40 13.64
C THR A 186 6.89 -0.01 14.22
N ARG A 187 7.92 -0.85 14.02
CA ARG A 187 9.27 -0.58 14.53
C ARG A 187 10.05 0.45 13.72
N TYR A 188 9.94 0.42 12.39
CA TYR A 188 10.85 1.18 11.53
C TYR A 188 10.18 2.26 10.67
N ALA A 189 8.91 2.09 10.27
CA ALA A 189 8.30 2.97 9.27
C ALA A 189 7.59 4.17 9.89
N VAL A 190 6.80 3.97 10.94
CA VAL A 190 5.93 5.02 11.52
C VAL A 190 6.76 6.18 12.08
N GLY A 191 7.90 5.89 12.69
CA GLY A 191 8.82 6.89 13.27
C GLY A 191 10.01 7.26 12.39
N ASP A 192 10.01 6.92 11.10
CA ASP A 192 11.18 7.21 10.24
C ASP A 192 11.42 8.72 10.11
N LYS A 193 12.69 9.13 10.04
CA LYS A 193 13.09 10.53 9.86
C LYS A 193 12.56 11.13 8.54
N SER A 194 12.44 10.34 7.49
CA SER A 194 12.00 10.80 6.17
C SER A 194 10.49 10.67 6.02
N PHE A 195 9.84 11.78 5.68
CA PHE A 195 8.39 11.84 5.53
C PHE A 195 7.88 10.88 4.43
N VAL A 196 8.66 10.64 3.37
CA VAL A 196 8.26 9.70 2.31
C VAL A 196 8.25 8.25 2.78
N VAL A 197 9.06 7.91 3.79
CA VAL A 197 9.08 6.58 4.41
C VAL A 197 7.90 6.43 5.37
N ARG A 198 7.57 7.49 6.14
CA ARG A 198 6.38 7.51 7.00
C ARG A 198 5.08 7.34 6.20
N ILE A 199 4.94 8.02 5.05
CA ILE A 199 3.81 7.84 4.12
C ILE A 199 3.72 6.39 3.63
N ALA A 200 4.86 5.78 3.27
CA ALA A 200 4.87 4.38 2.85
C ALA A 200 4.47 3.43 4.00
N GLY A 201 4.87 3.73 5.23
CA GLY A 201 4.44 3.01 6.43
C GLY A 201 2.92 3.08 6.66
N ALA A 202 2.32 4.27 6.54
CA ALA A 202 0.88 4.45 6.61
C ALA A 202 0.15 3.64 5.53
N ARG A 203 0.67 3.63 4.30
CA ARG A 203 0.11 2.82 3.20
C ARG A 203 0.19 1.32 3.45
N CYS A 204 1.22 0.83 4.16
CA CYS A 204 1.27 -0.56 4.59
C CYS A 204 0.20 -0.89 5.66
N LEU A 205 -0.04 0.01 6.63
CA LEU A 205 -1.14 -0.16 7.60
C LEU A 205 -2.50 -0.15 6.91
N ARG A 206 -2.69 0.74 5.93
CA ARG A 206 -3.86 0.76 5.06
C ARG A 206 -4.01 -0.55 4.27
N ALA A 207 -2.92 -1.07 3.71
CA ALA A 207 -2.92 -2.37 3.02
C ALA A 207 -3.38 -3.50 3.96
N PHE A 208 -2.89 -3.54 5.19
CA PHE A 208 -3.37 -4.46 6.23
C PHE A 208 -4.89 -4.36 6.43
N ALA A 209 -5.41 -3.16 6.63
CA ALA A 209 -6.85 -2.94 6.78
C ALA A 209 -7.65 -3.40 5.54
N ASN A 210 -7.06 -3.27 4.34
CA ASN A 210 -7.68 -3.67 3.08
C ASN A 210 -7.75 -5.16 2.86
N ILE A 211 -6.76 -5.91 3.32
CA ILE A 211 -6.74 -7.38 3.18
C ILE A 211 -7.33 -8.12 4.38
N GLY A 212 -8.03 -7.42 5.28
CA GLY A 212 -8.71 -8.01 6.44
C GLY A 212 -7.83 -8.20 7.68
N GLY A 213 -6.68 -7.52 7.76
CA GLY A 213 -5.79 -7.55 8.94
C GLY A 213 -5.29 -8.93 9.33
N PRO A 214 -4.85 -9.80 8.39
CA PRO A 214 -4.36 -11.14 8.72
C PRO A 214 -3.23 -11.06 9.74
N GLY A 215 -3.34 -11.84 10.81
CA GLY A 215 -2.35 -11.86 11.88
C GLY A 215 -2.41 -10.67 12.84
N LEU A 216 -3.36 -9.75 12.68
CA LEU A 216 -3.63 -8.68 13.64
C LEU A 216 -4.81 -9.09 14.54
N GLY A 217 -4.60 -9.08 15.85
CA GLY A 217 -5.67 -9.15 16.83
C GLY A 217 -6.17 -7.77 17.24
N VAL A 218 -7.10 -7.75 18.20
CA VAL A 218 -7.64 -6.51 18.78
C VAL A 218 -6.53 -5.60 19.30
N ALA A 219 -5.51 -6.17 19.96
CA ALA A 219 -4.38 -5.40 20.50
C ALA A 219 -3.55 -4.74 19.39
N GLU A 220 -3.26 -5.47 18.31
CA GLU A 220 -2.50 -4.94 17.18
C GLU A 220 -3.30 -3.87 16.41
N LEU A 221 -4.60 -4.08 16.22
CA LEU A 221 -5.47 -3.08 15.58
C LEU A 221 -5.57 -1.80 16.43
N ASP A 222 -5.76 -1.93 17.76
CA ASP A 222 -5.81 -0.79 18.68
C ASP A 222 -4.47 -0.05 18.77
N THR A 223 -3.36 -0.79 18.75
CA THR A 223 -2.00 -0.23 18.64
C THR A 223 -1.82 0.54 17.34
N SER A 224 -2.30 -0.01 16.22
CA SER A 224 -2.22 0.63 14.91
C SER A 224 -3.03 1.92 14.85
N ALA A 225 -4.22 1.93 15.44
CA ALA A 225 -5.06 3.11 15.58
C ALA A 225 -4.35 4.17 16.44
N SER A 226 -3.81 3.79 17.60
CA SER A 226 -3.06 4.69 18.49
C SER A 226 -1.84 5.33 17.81
N LEU A 227 -1.08 4.52 17.05
CA LEU A 227 0.06 5.01 16.26
C LEU A 227 -0.38 5.99 15.17
N SER A 228 -1.51 5.71 14.51
CA SER A 228 -2.04 6.57 13.46
C SER A 228 -2.52 7.90 14.02
N VAL A 229 -3.21 7.91 15.17
CA VAL A 229 -3.61 9.14 15.90
C VAL A 229 -2.40 10.00 16.23
N LYS A 230 -1.32 9.39 16.77
CA LYS A 230 -0.08 10.10 17.06
C LYS A 230 0.55 10.70 15.81
N ALA A 231 0.50 9.98 14.69
CA ALA A 231 1.04 10.47 13.41
C ALA A 231 0.22 11.62 12.79
N LEU A 232 -1.00 11.90 13.27
CA LEU A 232 -1.77 13.07 12.85
C LEU A 232 -1.18 14.39 13.39
N GLU A 233 -0.21 14.32 14.30
CA GLU A 233 0.56 15.47 14.79
C GLU A 233 1.79 15.78 13.90
N ASP A 234 2.01 15.02 12.82
CA ASP A 234 3.16 15.21 11.93
C ASP A 234 3.15 16.61 11.29
N PRO A 235 4.29 17.31 11.18
CA PRO A 235 4.35 18.63 10.55
C PRO A 235 4.00 18.61 9.05
N ILE A 236 4.10 17.46 8.37
CA ILE A 236 3.88 17.33 6.93
C ILE A 236 2.44 16.87 6.66
N SER A 237 1.65 17.70 5.96
CA SER A 237 0.24 17.38 5.63
C SER A 237 0.06 16.03 4.95
N SER A 238 0.90 15.70 3.96
CA SER A 238 0.78 14.42 3.25
C SER A 238 1.04 13.19 4.12
N VAL A 239 1.79 13.34 5.23
CA VAL A 239 1.94 12.27 6.22
C VAL A 239 0.64 12.13 7.01
N ARG A 240 0.07 13.25 7.48
CA ARG A 240 -1.22 13.25 8.17
C ARG A 240 -2.34 12.66 7.32
N ASP A 241 -2.43 13.04 6.04
CA ASP A 241 -3.45 12.52 5.12
C ASP A 241 -3.35 10.99 4.96
N ALA A 242 -2.13 10.47 4.81
CA ALA A 242 -1.89 9.04 4.67
C ALA A 242 -2.24 8.26 5.95
N PHE A 243 -1.91 8.79 7.13
CA PHE A 243 -2.29 8.18 8.40
C PHE A 243 -3.77 8.37 8.73
N ALA A 244 -4.41 9.45 8.25
CA ALA A 244 -5.83 9.65 8.41
C ALA A 244 -6.64 8.58 7.67
N GLU A 245 -6.23 8.26 6.43
CA GLU A 245 -6.76 7.14 5.65
C GLU A 245 -6.56 5.81 6.37
N ALA A 246 -5.33 5.53 6.81
CA ALA A 246 -5.03 4.29 7.52
C ALA A 246 -5.86 4.14 8.80
N LEU A 247 -5.99 5.19 9.62
CA LEU A 247 -6.77 5.18 10.85
C LEU A 247 -8.24 4.85 10.58
N GLY A 248 -8.86 5.51 9.60
CA GLY A 248 -10.26 5.29 9.25
C GLY A 248 -10.52 3.84 8.84
N LEU A 249 -9.66 3.27 7.98
CA LEU A 249 -9.81 1.88 7.53
C LEU A 249 -9.50 0.85 8.63
N LEU A 250 -8.53 1.12 9.51
CA LEU A 250 -8.20 0.25 10.64
C LEU A 250 -9.34 0.18 11.65
N LEU A 251 -9.96 1.32 11.96
CA LEU A 251 -11.13 1.38 12.83
C LEU A 251 -12.33 0.68 12.21
N ALA A 252 -12.54 0.85 10.90
CA ALA A 252 -13.59 0.16 10.18
C ALA A 252 -13.38 -1.36 10.27
N LEU A 253 -12.18 -1.87 9.99
CA LEU A 253 -11.87 -3.29 10.17
C LEU A 253 -12.06 -3.75 11.64
N GLY A 254 -11.65 -2.92 12.59
CA GLY A 254 -11.78 -3.18 14.02
C GLY A 254 -13.21 -3.29 14.52
N LEU A 255 -14.19 -2.72 13.82
CA LEU A 255 -15.62 -2.82 14.18
C LEU A 255 -16.38 -3.90 13.38
N ASN A 256 -15.72 -4.54 12.42
CA ASN A 256 -16.32 -5.53 11.52
C ASN A 256 -15.57 -6.87 11.62
N PRO A 257 -15.79 -7.68 12.69
CA PRO A 257 -15.07 -8.93 12.92
C PRO A 257 -15.21 -9.94 11.78
N GLU A 258 -16.37 -9.95 11.11
CA GLU A 258 -16.63 -10.77 9.93
C GLU A 258 -15.73 -10.44 8.73
N ALA A 259 -15.17 -9.23 8.69
CA ALA A 259 -14.18 -8.83 7.70
C ALA A 259 -12.72 -9.14 8.10
N GLN A 260 -12.48 -9.61 9.33
CA GLN A 260 -11.14 -9.94 9.80
C GLN A 260 -10.73 -11.32 9.29
N VAL A 261 -9.72 -11.33 8.41
CA VAL A 261 -9.21 -12.54 7.76
C VAL A 261 -8.28 -13.28 8.70
N GLN A 262 -8.54 -14.56 8.90
CA GLN A 262 -7.60 -15.46 9.56
C GLN A 262 -6.56 -15.95 8.54
N PRO A 263 -5.26 -15.72 8.76
CA PRO A 263 -4.24 -16.20 7.83
C PRO A 263 -4.13 -17.72 7.84
N ARG A 264 -3.64 -18.29 6.74
CA ARG A 264 -3.45 -19.74 6.60
C ARG A 264 -2.20 -20.18 7.39
N GLY A 265 -2.27 -21.30 8.11
CA GLY A 265 -1.11 -21.92 8.76
C GLY A 265 -1.38 -22.49 10.16
N LYS A 266 -0.34 -23.06 10.79
CA LYS A 266 -0.37 -23.57 12.17
C LYS A 266 0.05 -22.46 13.14
N GLY A 267 -0.83 -22.08 14.05
CA GLY A 267 -0.58 -21.12 15.14
C GLY A 267 -1.89 -20.71 15.82
N PRO A 268 -1.86 -20.14 17.05
CA PRO A 268 -3.06 -19.58 17.66
C PRO A 268 -3.46 -18.33 16.87
N ALA A 269 -4.40 -18.50 15.94
CA ALA A 269 -4.96 -17.38 15.18
C ALA A 269 -5.72 -16.46 16.15
N PRO A 270 -5.50 -15.12 16.10
CA PRO A 270 -6.24 -14.18 16.94
C PRO A 270 -7.74 -14.34 16.69
N VAL A 271 -8.55 -14.44 17.75
CA VAL A 271 -10.01 -14.51 17.57
C VAL A 271 -10.51 -13.16 17.05
N ALA A 272 -11.23 -13.18 15.93
CA ALA A 272 -11.84 -11.99 15.37
C ALA A 272 -12.82 -11.38 16.39
N LYS A 273 -12.57 -10.14 16.79
CA LYS A 273 -13.34 -9.42 17.82
C LYS A 273 -13.39 -7.93 17.51
N GLN A 274 -14.45 -7.29 17.98
CA GLN A 274 -14.60 -5.84 17.87
C GLN A 274 -13.65 -5.10 18.82
N ILE A 275 -13.16 -3.95 18.39
CA ILE A 275 -12.45 -3.00 19.24
C ILE A 275 -13.48 -2.18 20.01
N GLU A 276 -13.81 -2.62 21.22
CA GLU A 276 -14.74 -1.92 22.10
C GLU A 276 -14.24 -0.48 22.40
N GLY A 277 -15.11 0.50 22.17
CA GLY A 277 -14.80 1.91 22.39
C GLY A 277 -13.74 2.50 21.44
N GLY A 278 -13.40 1.82 20.33
CA GLY A 278 -12.37 2.28 19.39
C GLY A 278 -12.62 3.68 18.84
N LEU A 279 -13.86 4.00 18.44
CA LEU A 279 -14.22 5.34 17.94
C LEU A 279 -14.09 6.42 19.03
N GLN A 280 -14.48 6.09 20.26
CA GLN A 280 -14.33 7.01 21.39
C GLN A 280 -12.86 7.33 21.65
N ARG A 281 -12.01 6.28 21.70
CA ARG A 281 -10.59 6.38 22.02
C ARG A 281 -9.78 7.10 20.93
N HIS A 282 -10.07 6.81 19.67
CA HIS A 282 -9.19 7.18 18.55
C HIS A 282 -9.72 8.29 17.65
N LEU A 283 -11.02 8.63 17.72
CA LEU A 283 -11.59 9.73 16.95
C LEU A 283 -12.17 10.82 17.85
N ILE A 284 -13.10 10.48 18.76
CA ILE A 284 -13.84 11.46 19.55
C ILE A 284 -12.95 12.17 20.59
N LEU A 285 -12.24 11.40 21.43
CA LEU A 285 -11.36 11.99 22.45
C LEU A 285 -10.20 12.80 21.85
N PRO A 286 -9.51 12.34 20.78
CA PRO A 286 -8.50 13.17 20.13
C PRO A 286 -9.08 14.44 19.51
N PHE A 287 -10.29 14.39 18.95
CA PHE A 287 -10.93 15.56 18.36
C PHE A 287 -11.25 16.64 19.39
N THR A 288 -11.85 16.24 20.53
CA THR A 288 -12.24 17.17 21.60
C THR A 288 -11.02 17.76 22.31
N ARG A 289 -9.93 17.00 22.44
CA ARG A 289 -8.65 17.49 22.98
C ARG A 289 -7.93 18.48 22.05
N ALA A 290 -8.16 18.38 20.74
CA ALA A 290 -7.52 19.24 19.75
C ALA A 290 -8.17 20.64 19.66
N SER A 291 -8.56 21.24 20.80
CA SER A 291 -9.30 22.51 20.88
C SER A 291 -8.44 23.76 20.65
N ALA A 292 -7.12 23.67 20.86
CA ALA A 292 -6.22 24.81 20.71
C ALA A 292 -6.12 25.31 19.26
N PRO A 293 -5.89 26.63 19.03
CA PRO A 293 -5.71 27.18 17.68
C PRO A 293 -4.59 26.53 16.86
N ARG A 294 -3.57 25.98 17.54
CA ARG A 294 -2.44 25.25 16.94
C ARG A 294 -2.76 23.79 16.58
N SER A 295 -3.95 23.30 16.94
CA SER A 295 -4.38 21.91 16.74
C SER A 295 -5.42 21.76 15.62
N LYS A 296 -5.61 22.79 14.78
CA LYS A 296 -6.54 22.76 13.64
C LYS A 296 -6.20 21.65 12.66
N ASP A 297 -4.91 21.47 12.33
CA ASP A 297 -4.44 20.42 11.42
C ASP A 297 -4.77 19.01 11.94
N ILE A 298 -4.69 18.80 13.25
CA ILE A 298 -5.05 17.53 13.89
C ILE A 298 -6.56 17.28 13.72
N ARG A 299 -7.41 18.30 13.95
CA ARG A 299 -8.86 18.18 13.74
C ARG A 299 -9.23 17.90 12.29
N ILE A 300 -8.57 18.54 11.33
CA ILE A 300 -8.75 18.23 9.90
C ILE A 300 -8.40 16.76 9.64
N SER A 301 -7.28 16.29 10.18
CA SER A 301 -6.84 14.91 9.97
C SER A 301 -7.80 13.89 10.61
N ILE A 302 -8.29 14.13 11.83
CA ILE A 302 -9.30 13.28 12.47
C ILE A 302 -10.63 13.32 11.70
N THR A 303 -10.98 14.48 11.15
CA THR A 303 -12.16 14.65 10.28
C THR A 303 -12.04 13.77 9.03
N LEU A 304 -10.87 13.74 8.39
CA LEU A 304 -10.60 12.84 7.28
C LEU A 304 -10.67 11.36 7.70
N SER A 305 -10.14 10.99 8.87
CA SER A 305 -10.26 9.63 9.40
C SER A 305 -11.72 9.20 9.62
N TRP A 306 -12.58 10.09 10.11
CA TRP A 306 -14.02 9.84 10.20
C TRP A 306 -14.63 9.56 8.83
N VAL A 307 -14.29 10.35 7.81
CA VAL A 307 -14.80 10.16 6.45
C VAL A 307 -14.35 8.81 5.88
N PHE A 308 -13.06 8.47 5.98
CA PHE A 308 -12.56 7.17 5.51
C PHE A 308 -13.20 5.99 6.27
N PHE A 309 -13.41 6.14 7.58
CA PHE A 309 -14.13 5.16 8.39
C PHE A 309 -15.56 4.94 7.86
N LEU A 310 -16.35 6.01 7.73
CA LEU A 310 -17.74 5.92 7.29
C LEU A 310 -17.87 5.40 5.84
N GLN A 311 -16.95 5.80 4.96
CA GLN A 311 -16.86 5.28 3.60
C GLN A 311 -16.53 3.78 3.59
N ALA A 312 -15.67 3.30 4.49
CA ALA A 312 -15.37 1.87 4.58
C ALA A 312 -16.58 1.08 5.10
N ILE A 313 -17.28 1.56 6.13
CA ILE A 313 -18.52 0.93 6.63
C ILE A 313 -19.53 0.75 5.50
N HIS A 314 -19.80 1.81 4.74
CA HIS A 314 -20.81 1.76 3.68
C HIS A 314 -20.33 1.09 2.40
N LEU A 315 -19.23 1.57 1.80
CA LEU A 315 -18.83 1.18 0.45
C LEU A 315 -18.04 -0.15 0.40
N LYS A 316 -17.32 -0.48 1.47
CA LYS A 316 -16.48 -1.69 1.53
C LYS A 316 -17.16 -2.82 2.29
N TYR A 317 -17.76 -2.54 3.44
CA TYR A 317 -18.47 -3.53 4.24
C TYR A 317 -19.97 -3.62 3.90
N LEU A 318 -20.47 -2.75 3.01
CA LEU A 318 -21.81 -2.83 2.45
C LEU A 318 -22.92 -2.71 3.51
N HIS A 319 -22.65 -2.00 4.61
CA HIS A 319 -23.68 -1.67 5.58
C HIS A 319 -24.73 -0.75 4.93
N PRO A 320 -26.02 -0.93 5.23
CA PRO A 320 -27.09 -0.05 4.77
C PRO A 320 -26.78 1.42 5.09
N ASP A 321 -27.11 2.32 4.16
CA ASP A 321 -26.91 3.76 4.35
C ASP A 321 -27.66 4.32 5.56
N SER A 322 -28.78 3.69 5.95
CA SER A 322 -29.54 3.99 7.16
C SER A 322 -28.76 3.77 8.45
N GLU A 323 -27.79 2.85 8.48
CA GLU A 323 -26.97 2.61 9.69
C GLU A 323 -26.02 3.77 9.98
N LEU A 324 -25.65 4.56 8.96
CA LEU A 324 -24.78 5.73 9.12
C LEU A 324 -25.40 6.79 10.06
N GLN A 325 -26.71 6.79 10.21
CA GLN A 325 -27.44 7.63 11.15
C GLN A 325 -26.94 7.47 12.59
N SER A 326 -26.56 6.25 13.01
CA SER A 326 -26.08 6.00 14.38
C SER A 326 -24.78 6.77 14.69
N TYR A 327 -23.87 6.85 13.72
CA TYR A 327 -22.62 7.61 13.86
C TYR A 327 -22.83 9.13 13.86
N SER A 328 -23.93 9.63 13.29
CA SER A 328 -24.21 11.07 13.29
C SER A 328 -24.34 11.64 14.70
N ILE A 329 -24.94 10.90 15.64
CA ILE A 329 -25.02 11.32 17.05
C ILE A 329 -23.61 11.44 17.63
N MET A 330 -22.80 10.40 17.48
CA MET A 330 -21.42 10.38 17.99
C MET A 330 -20.57 11.53 17.42
N VAL A 331 -20.79 11.87 16.16
CA VAL A 331 -20.10 12.97 15.47
C VAL A 331 -20.58 14.34 15.98
N MET A 332 -21.88 14.51 16.21
CA MET A 332 -22.44 15.74 16.81
C MET A 332 -22.00 15.91 18.27
N ASP A 333 -21.90 14.82 19.03
CA ASP A 333 -21.47 14.83 20.43
C ASP A 333 -20.05 15.37 20.62
N MET A 334 -19.22 15.38 19.57
CA MET A 334 -17.91 16.02 19.59
C MET A 334 -17.98 17.54 19.82
N LEU A 335 -19.14 18.17 19.56
CA LEU A 335 -19.38 19.60 19.83
C LEU A 335 -19.89 19.89 21.25
N HIS A 336 -20.35 18.88 21.99
CA HIS A 336 -20.90 19.05 23.34
C HIS A 336 -19.82 19.26 24.43
N SER A 337 -18.55 19.47 24.05
CA SER A 337 -17.48 19.88 24.98
C SER A 337 -17.57 21.38 25.31
N GLU A 338 -17.01 21.83 26.44
CA GLU A 338 -17.22 23.15 27.10
C GLU A 338 -17.02 24.43 26.25
N ASN A 339 -16.63 24.32 24.98
CA ASN A 339 -16.39 25.43 24.04
C ASN A 339 -17.45 25.50 22.93
N SER A 340 -18.68 25.88 23.28
CA SER A 340 -19.85 25.94 22.38
C SER A 340 -19.72 26.86 21.14
N ASN A 341 -18.63 27.65 21.01
CA ASN A 341 -18.43 28.64 19.95
C ASN A 341 -17.24 28.35 19.01
N ASP A 342 -16.70 27.13 18.98
CA ASP A 342 -15.59 26.78 18.08
C ASP A 342 -16.06 26.57 16.63
N ALA A 343 -15.97 27.62 15.81
CA ALA A 343 -16.34 27.60 14.40
C ALA A 343 -15.56 26.57 13.57
N HIS A 344 -14.30 26.27 13.94
CA HIS A 344 -13.51 25.28 13.21
C HIS A 344 -13.98 23.85 13.55
N ALA A 345 -14.27 23.57 14.82
CA ALA A 345 -14.86 22.29 15.23
C ALA A 345 -16.22 22.07 14.55
N MET A 346 -17.07 23.10 14.50
CA MET A 346 -18.34 23.04 13.76
C MET A 346 -18.13 22.74 12.28
N ALA A 347 -17.19 23.40 11.61
CA ALA A 347 -16.89 23.14 10.20
C ALA A 347 -16.43 21.69 9.96
N CYS A 348 -15.58 21.15 10.84
CA CYS A 348 -15.16 19.75 10.80
C CYS A 348 -16.35 18.79 10.95
N VAL A 349 -17.21 19.00 11.95
CA VAL A 349 -18.39 18.16 12.19
C VAL A 349 -19.37 18.23 11.03
N LEU A 350 -19.65 19.43 10.51
CA LEU A 350 -20.47 19.62 9.31
C LEU A 350 -19.87 18.91 8.09
N TYR A 351 -18.54 18.91 7.94
CA TYR A 351 -17.88 18.18 6.86
C TYR A 351 -18.07 16.65 7.00
N ILE A 352 -17.96 16.09 8.21
CA ILE A 352 -18.22 14.66 8.46
C ILE A 352 -19.67 14.33 8.14
N LEU A 353 -20.63 15.10 8.66
CA LEU A 353 -22.06 14.89 8.39
C LEU A 353 -22.36 14.98 6.88
N ARG A 354 -21.76 15.95 6.19
CA ARG A 354 -21.99 16.12 4.75
C ARG A 354 -21.35 15.01 3.93
N VAL A 355 -20.02 14.88 4.00
CA VAL A 355 -19.23 14.02 3.11
C VAL A 355 -19.25 12.56 3.58
N GLY A 356 -19.14 12.34 4.89
CA GLY A 356 -19.11 11.01 5.49
C GLY A 356 -20.48 10.39 5.70
N ILE A 357 -21.58 11.15 5.73
CA ILE A 357 -22.92 10.58 5.98
C ILE A 357 -23.87 10.90 4.83
N THR A 358 -24.31 12.16 4.71
CA THR A 358 -25.43 12.50 3.80
C THR A 358 -25.12 12.24 2.32
N ASN A 359 -23.91 12.53 1.84
CA ASN A 359 -23.51 12.25 0.45
C ASN A 359 -23.47 10.74 0.11
N GLN A 360 -23.44 9.87 1.13
CA GLN A 360 -23.48 8.42 0.95
C GLN A 360 -24.90 7.85 1.05
N MET A 361 -25.88 8.66 1.48
CA MET A 361 -27.27 8.24 1.64
C MET A 361 -28.07 8.45 0.35
N THR A 362 -28.99 7.53 0.10
CA THR A 362 -30.04 7.67 -0.91
C THR A 362 -31.05 8.76 -0.49
N GLU A 363 -31.77 9.32 -1.46
CA GLU A 363 -32.76 10.38 -1.19
C GLU A 363 -33.83 9.99 -0.15
N PRO A 364 -34.41 8.77 -0.16
CA PRO A 364 -35.35 8.36 0.88
C PRO A 364 -34.71 8.34 2.28
N THR A 365 -33.48 7.82 2.40
CA THR A 365 -32.74 7.77 3.66
C THR A 365 -32.42 9.17 4.17
N GLN A 366 -32.03 10.11 3.30
CA GLN A 366 -31.81 11.50 3.68
C GLN A 366 -33.07 12.17 4.26
N ARG A 367 -34.26 11.92 3.68
CA ARG A 367 -35.53 12.45 4.21
C ARG A 367 -35.82 11.92 5.63
N SER A 368 -35.64 10.62 5.84
CA SER A 368 -35.76 10.00 7.16
C SER A 368 -34.75 10.59 8.15
N PHE A 369 -33.51 10.77 7.69
CA PHE A 369 -32.42 11.32 8.49
C PHE A 369 -32.68 12.77 8.94
N LEU A 370 -33.26 13.61 8.08
CA LEU A 370 -33.67 14.97 8.45
C LEU A 370 -34.72 14.99 9.57
N VAL A 371 -35.72 14.09 9.50
CA VAL A 371 -36.72 13.95 10.58
C VAL A 371 -36.06 13.52 11.88
N PHE A 372 -35.11 12.58 11.80
CA PHE A 372 -34.34 12.14 12.96
C PHE A 372 -33.53 13.26 13.59
N LEU A 373 -32.77 14.03 12.82
CA LEU A 373 -31.99 15.16 13.32
C LEU A 373 -32.91 16.21 13.97
N GLY A 374 -34.05 16.51 13.34
CA GLY A 374 -35.04 17.44 13.89
C GLY A 374 -35.52 17.05 15.30
N ARG A 375 -35.65 15.74 15.59
CA ARG A 375 -36.02 15.23 16.92
C ARG A 375 -34.88 15.24 17.96
N LYS A 376 -33.64 15.44 17.54
CA LYS A 376 -32.46 15.43 18.42
C LYS A 376 -31.95 16.83 18.75
N VAL A 377 -32.26 17.81 17.90
CA VAL A 377 -31.87 19.21 18.05
C VAL A 377 -32.97 20.06 18.71
N CYS A 378 -34.24 19.62 18.62
CA CYS A 378 -35.35 20.13 19.44
C CYS A 378 -35.44 19.35 20.75
#